data_AF-A0A444LIR7-F1
#
_entry.id   AF-A0A444LIR7-F1
#
_cell.length_a   1.000
_cell.length_b   1.000
_cell.length_c   1.000
_cell.angle_alpha   90.00
_cell.angle_beta   90.00
_cell.angle_gamma   90.00
#
_symmetry.space_group_name_H-M   'P 1'
#
loop_
_entity.id
_entity.type
_entity.pdbx_description
1 polymer ?
#
loop_
_entity_poly.entity_id
_entity_poly.type
_entity_poly.pdbx_seq_one_letter_code
_entity_poly.pdbx_strand_id
1 'polypeptide(L)'
;MDDGNKESTKELLGSFRVIASADISIALALLVGATRFSETESGPLLWISISAFFLSFLASVYLFLLVIPRLQHEKPKIIEMPPVKAIAAASLCLFLVALVCLILHLLFV
;
A
#
# COMPACT_ATOMS: atom_id res chain seq x y z
N MET A 1 -10.89 29.91 7.94
CA MET A 1 -9.90 29.78 6.86
C MET A 1 -9.39 28.36 6.99
N ASP A 2 -9.96 27.44 6.21
CA ASP A 2 -9.94 25.98 6.49
C ASP A 2 -9.61 25.16 5.21
N ASP A 3 -9.10 25.84 4.18
CA ASP A 3 -8.85 25.23 2.86
C ASP A 3 -7.62 24.31 2.85
N GLY A 4 -6.62 24.57 3.69
CA GLY A 4 -5.41 23.74 3.76
C GLY A 4 -5.67 22.29 4.19
N ASN A 5 -6.79 22.00 4.86
CA ASN A 5 -7.07 20.65 5.37
C ASN A 5 -7.84 19.77 4.37
N LYS A 6 -8.56 20.36 3.41
CA LYS A 6 -9.18 19.62 2.29
C LYS A 6 -8.15 19.17 1.26
N GLU A 7 -7.08 19.94 1.13
CA GLU A 7 -5.89 19.60 0.36
C GLU A 7 -5.27 18.33 0.94
N SER A 8 -5.08 18.28 2.26
CA SER A 8 -4.51 17.11 2.96
C SER A 8 -5.25 15.79 2.71
N THR A 9 -6.58 15.75 2.72
CA THR A 9 -7.33 14.50 2.46
C THR A 9 -7.21 14.04 0.99
N LYS A 10 -7.17 14.99 0.05
CA LYS A 10 -6.97 14.68 -1.38
C LYS A 10 -5.53 14.23 -1.64
N GLU A 11 -4.56 14.86 -0.99
CA GLU A 11 -3.15 14.47 -1.03
C GLU A 11 -2.97 13.05 -0.48
N LEU A 12 -3.57 12.73 0.67
CA LEU A 12 -3.58 11.37 1.24
C LEU A 12 -4.15 10.34 0.25
N LEU A 13 -5.28 10.64 -0.39
CA LEU A 13 -5.89 9.79 -1.41
C LEU A 13 -5.00 9.60 -2.64
N GLY A 14 -4.32 10.68 -3.06
CA GLY A 14 -3.31 10.64 -4.11
C GLY A 14 -2.16 9.72 -3.73
N SER A 15 -1.62 9.87 -2.52
CA SER A 15 -0.54 9.04 -2.00
C SER A 15 -0.93 7.56 -1.92
N PHE A 16 -2.13 7.20 -1.45
CA PHE A 16 -2.56 5.79 -1.42
C PHE A 16 -2.76 5.20 -2.81
N ARG A 17 -3.24 5.99 -3.76
CA ARG A 17 -3.34 5.52 -5.15
C ARG A 17 -1.96 5.22 -5.71
N VAL A 18 -0.96 6.05 -5.41
CA VAL A 18 0.44 5.81 -5.80
C VAL A 18 0.97 4.55 -5.13
N ILE A 19 0.78 4.39 -3.82
CA ILE A 19 1.20 3.18 -3.07
C ILE A 19 0.53 1.92 -3.64
N ALA A 20 -0.79 1.94 -3.83
CA ALA A 20 -1.51 0.79 -4.41
C ALA A 20 -1.05 0.46 -5.84
N SER A 21 -0.72 1.47 -6.65
CA SER A 21 -0.15 1.23 -7.99
C SER A 21 1.25 0.63 -7.92
N ALA A 22 2.08 1.07 -6.97
CA ALA A 22 3.40 0.50 -6.73
C ALA A 22 3.31 -0.94 -6.22
N ASP A 23 2.38 -1.22 -5.30
CA ASP A 23 2.07 -2.58 -4.82
C ASP A 23 1.75 -3.51 -5.99
N ILE A 24 0.85 -3.09 -6.90
CA ILE A 24 0.48 -3.89 -8.08
C ILE A 24 1.69 -4.09 -9.00
N SER A 25 2.45 -3.03 -9.32
CA SER A 25 3.59 -3.13 -10.23
C SER A 25 4.69 -4.05 -9.68
N ILE A 26 4.99 -3.97 -8.39
CA ILE A 26 6.01 -4.81 -7.75
C ILE A 26 5.49 -6.24 -7.62
N ALA A 27 4.23 -6.46 -7.26
CA ALA A 27 3.64 -7.81 -7.22
C ALA A 27 3.64 -8.47 -8.61
N LEU A 28 3.32 -7.74 -9.68
CA LEU A 28 3.41 -8.23 -11.06
C LEU A 28 4.86 -8.52 -11.47
N ALA A 29 5.79 -7.61 -11.16
CA ALA A 29 7.21 -7.83 -11.44
C ALA A 29 7.74 -9.08 -10.70
N LEU A 30 7.29 -9.29 -9.47
CA LEU A 30 7.60 -10.48 -8.68
C LEU A 30 6.98 -11.74 -9.25
N LEU A 31 5.74 -11.68 -9.72
CA LEU A 31 5.07 -12.84 -10.32
C LEU A 31 5.73 -13.23 -11.65
N VAL A 32 6.10 -12.25 -12.47
CA VAL A 32 6.91 -12.46 -13.69
C VAL A 32 8.30 -12.99 -13.33
N GLY A 33 8.95 -12.43 -12.32
CA GLY A 33 10.23 -12.92 -11.80
C GLY A 33 10.14 -14.35 -11.29
N ALA A 34 9.11 -14.70 -10.54
CA ALA A 34 8.87 -16.03 -9.99
C ALA A 34 8.67 -17.09 -11.09
N THR A 35 8.18 -16.73 -12.28
CA THR A 35 8.18 -17.67 -13.42
C THR A 35 9.57 -17.93 -14.00
N ARG A 36 10.57 -17.12 -13.64
CA ARG A 36 11.98 -17.27 -14.06
C ARG A 36 12.88 -17.81 -12.95
N PHE A 37 12.58 -17.53 -11.69
CA PHE A 37 13.25 -18.16 -10.56
C PHE A 37 12.81 -19.63 -10.48
N SER A 38 13.78 -20.55 -10.47
CA SER A 38 13.51 -21.99 -10.33
C SER A 38 12.77 -22.26 -9.02
N GLU A 39 11.88 -23.25 -8.96
CA GLU A 39 11.13 -23.63 -7.73
C GLU A 39 12.06 -23.80 -6.50
N THR A 40 13.32 -24.15 -6.74
CA THR A 40 14.39 -24.31 -5.75
C THR A 40 14.93 -23.01 -5.13
N GLU A 41 14.79 -21.85 -5.78
CA GLU A 41 15.31 -20.54 -5.31
C GLU A 41 14.25 -19.66 -4.64
N SER A 42 12.99 -20.09 -4.64
CA SER A 42 11.88 -19.36 -4.02
C SER A 42 11.94 -19.42 -2.48
N GLY A 43 12.86 -18.67 -1.90
CA GLY A 43 13.09 -18.60 -0.47
C GLY A 43 11.89 -18.02 0.31
N PRO A 44 11.78 -18.30 1.63
CA PRO A 44 10.67 -17.82 2.47
C PRO A 44 10.53 -16.29 2.47
N LEU A 45 11.64 -15.56 2.24
CA LEU A 45 11.64 -14.10 2.12
C LEU A 45 10.80 -13.59 0.93
N LEU A 46 10.81 -14.32 -0.19
CA LEU A 46 10.01 -13.97 -1.37
C LEU A 46 8.52 -14.07 -1.06
N TRP A 47 8.09 -15.17 -0.43
CA TRP A 47 6.71 -15.38 -0.04
C TRP A 47 6.22 -14.38 1.02
N ILE A 48 7.08 -14.04 2.00
CA ILE A 48 6.79 -12.98 2.98
C ILE A 48 6.61 -11.63 2.29
N SER A 49 7.49 -11.29 1.34
CA SER A 49 7.40 -10.05 0.57
C SER A 49 6.11 -9.98 -0.25
N ILE A 50 5.78 -11.03 -1.01
CA ILE A 50 4.53 -11.10 -1.80
C ILE A 50 3.30 -10.94 -0.90
N SER A 51 3.28 -11.64 0.24
CA SER A 51 2.16 -11.58 1.19
C SER A 51 2.01 -10.17 1.80
N ALA A 52 3.13 -9.52 2.14
CA ALA A 52 3.14 -8.18 2.69
C ALA A 52 2.70 -7.12 1.67
N PHE A 53 3.13 -7.22 0.40
CA PHE A 53 2.61 -6.37 -0.69
C PHE A 53 1.11 -6.55 -0.89
N PHE A 54 0.61 -7.79 -0.83
CA PHE A 54 -0.82 -8.06 -0.96
C PHE A 54 -1.64 -7.45 0.19
N LEU A 55 -1.14 -7.53 1.43
CA LEU A 55 -1.77 -6.91 2.60
C LEU A 55 -1.72 -5.37 2.53
N SER A 56 -0.60 -4.79 2.09
CA SER A 56 -0.48 -3.34 1.84
C SER A 56 -1.51 -2.87 0.81
N PHE A 57 -1.66 -3.63 -0.28
CA PHE A 57 -2.62 -3.35 -1.33
C PHE A 57 -4.06 -3.38 -0.81
N LEU A 58 -4.43 -4.45 -0.10
CA LEU A 58 -5.75 -4.59 0.53
C LEU A 58 -6.06 -3.43 1.48
N ALA A 59 -5.11 -3.02 2.31
CA ALA A 59 -5.26 -1.88 3.21
C ALA A 59 -5.45 -0.57 2.44
N SER A 60 -4.70 -0.37 1.35
CA SER A 60 -4.84 0.80 0.47
C SER A 60 -6.20 0.84 -0.24
N VAL A 61 -6.68 -0.30 -0.75
CA VAL A 61 -8.02 -0.41 -1.37
C VAL A 61 -9.12 -0.18 -0.34
N TYR A 62 -8.99 -0.75 0.86
CA TYR A 62 -9.94 -0.54 1.95
C TYR A 62 -10.04 0.94 2.32
N LEU A 63 -8.91 1.63 2.46
CA LEU A 63 -8.89 3.08 2.69
C LEU A 63 -9.55 3.84 1.56
N PHE A 64 -9.27 3.48 0.31
CA PHE A 64 -9.87 4.11 -0.86
C PHE A 64 -11.40 3.98 -0.85
N LEU A 65 -11.91 2.77 -0.60
CA LEU A 65 -13.35 2.48 -0.48
C LEU A 65 -14.00 3.15 0.73
N LEU A 66 -13.25 3.39 1.82
CA LEU A 66 -13.77 4.02 3.02
C LEU A 66 -13.81 5.56 2.89
N VAL A 67 -12.89 6.14 2.12
CA VAL A 67 -12.80 7.59 1.90
C VAL A 67 -13.72 8.06 0.75
N ILE A 68 -13.95 7.27 -0.30
CA ILE A 68 -14.83 7.66 -1.44
C ILE A 68 -16.27 8.03 -1.01
N PRO A 69 -17.02 7.18 -0.28
CA PRO A 69 -18.41 7.47 0.08
C PRO A 69 -18.51 8.70 0.98
N ARG A 70 -17.47 8.94 1.78
CA ARG A 70 -17.39 10.09 2.69
C ARG A 70 -17.11 11.39 1.94
N LEU A 71 -16.30 11.35 0.89
CA LEU A 71 -16.14 12.47 -0.06
C LEU A 71 -17.44 12.81 -0.81
N GLN A 72 -18.30 11.81 -1.06
CA GLN A 72 -19.58 12.01 -1.74
C GLN A 72 -20.70 12.55 -0.83
N HIS A 73 -20.59 12.37 0.49
CA HIS A 73 -21.66 12.71 1.44
C HIS A 73 -21.37 13.88 2.39
N GLU A 74 -20.13 14.39 2.48
CA GLU A 74 -19.81 15.48 3.41
C GLU A 74 -19.72 16.88 2.78
N LYS A 75 -20.66 17.74 3.20
CA LYS A 75 -20.41 19.17 3.43
C LYS A 75 -19.13 19.35 4.25
N PRO A 76 -18.37 20.44 4.06
CA PRO A 76 -16.95 20.56 4.43
C PRO A 76 -16.74 20.70 5.94
N LYS A 77 -17.05 19.66 6.72
CA LYS A 77 -16.69 19.55 8.12
C LYS A 77 -15.59 18.50 8.23
N ILE A 78 -14.44 19.00 8.62
CA ILE A 78 -13.20 18.28 8.87
C ILE A 78 -13.48 17.25 9.95
N ILE A 79 -13.54 15.97 9.58
CA ILE A 79 -13.45 14.88 10.54
C ILE A 79 -11.99 14.47 10.57
N GLU A 80 -11.28 14.81 11.65
CA GLU A 80 -10.06 14.08 12.00
C GLU A 80 -10.43 12.59 12.06
N MET A 81 -9.88 11.78 11.16
CA MET A 81 -10.14 10.34 11.14
C MET A 81 -8.93 9.60 11.72
N PRO A 82 -8.81 9.48 13.06
CA PRO A 82 -7.80 8.66 13.70
C PRO A 82 -7.74 7.21 13.15
N PRO A 83 -8.85 6.51 12.83
CA PRO A 83 -8.75 5.17 12.27
C PRO A 83 -8.14 5.15 10.85
N VAL A 84 -8.35 6.19 10.05
CA VAL A 84 -7.79 6.27 8.69
C VAL A 84 -6.29 6.48 8.74
N LYS A 85 -5.79 7.35 9.64
CA LYS A 85 -4.35 7.56 9.84
C LYS A 85 -3.63 6.30 10.34
N ALA A 86 -4.28 5.50 11.19
CA ALA A 86 -3.71 4.25 11.67
C ALA A 86 -3.59 3.20 10.55
N ILE A 87 -4.64 3.00 9.76
CA ILE A 87 -4.64 2.05 8.65
C ILE A 87 -3.67 2.51 7.55
N ALA A 88 -3.57 3.82 7.33
CA ALA A 88 -2.60 4.44 6.43
C ALA A 88 -1.16 4.13 6.82
N ALA A 89 -0.82 4.37 8.08
CA ALA A 89 0.50 4.09 8.61
C ALA A 89 0.81 2.58 8.55
N ALA A 90 -0.18 1.73 8.82
CA ALA A 90 -0.05 0.28 8.73
C ALA A 90 0.23 -0.19 7.28
N SER A 91 -0.51 0.34 6.29
CA SER A 91 -0.26 0.06 4.88
C SER A 91 1.16 0.45 4.47
N LEU A 92 1.60 1.65 4.85
CA LEU A 92 2.93 2.13 4.51
C LEU A 92 4.05 1.32 5.19
N CYS A 93 3.84 0.90 6.45
CA CYS A 93 4.77 -0.01 7.12
C CYS A 93 4.84 -1.37 6.42
N LEU A 94 3.69 -1.94 6.03
CA LEU A 94 3.65 -3.22 5.31
C LEU A 94 4.36 -3.12 3.96
N PHE A 95 4.17 -2.02 3.23
CA PHE A 95 4.89 -1.75 1.98
C PHE A 95 6.40 -1.72 2.19
N LEU A 96 6.89 -0.98 3.18
CA LEU A 96 8.32 -0.88 3.46
C LEU A 96 8.92 -2.23 3.89
N VAL A 97 8.22 -2.98 4.75
CA VAL A 97 8.66 -4.33 5.15
C VAL A 97 8.72 -5.25 3.95
N ALA A 98 7.69 -5.24 3.10
CA ALA A 98 7.66 -6.04 1.86
C ALA A 98 8.83 -5.71 0.94
N LEU A 99 9.13 -4.42 0.78
CA LEU A 99 10.23 -3.92 -0.04
C LEU A 99 11.59 -4.32 0.52
N VAL A 100 11.80 -4.19 1.83
CA VAL A 100 13.06 -4.60 2.48
C VAL A 100 13.26 -6.11 2.35
N CYS A 101 12.23 -6.92 2.61
CA CYS A 101 12.31 -8.36 2.40
C CYS A 101 12.62 -8.73 0.95
N LEU A 102 12.05 -7.99 -0.01
CA LEU A 102 12.35 -8.17 -1.43
C LEU A 102 13.80 -7.85 -1.76
N ILE A 103 14.30 -6.70 -1.32
CA ILE A 103 15.69 -6.28 -1.57
C ILE A 103 16.66 -7.28 -0.95
N LEU A 104 16.40 -7.73 0.29
CA LEU A 104 17.21 -8.74 0.94
C LEU A 104 17.19 -10.05 0.14
N HIS A 105 16.02 -10.51 -0.31
CA HIS A 105 15.94 -11.70 -1.15
C HIS A 105 16.77 -11.54 -2.43
N LEU A 106 16.68 -10.40 -3.13
CA LEU A 106 17.45 -10.14 -4.35
C LEU A 106 18.97 -9.98 -4.14
N LEU A 107 19.42 -9.63 -2.93
CA LEU A 107 20.85 -9.50 -2.60
C LEU A 107 21.49 -10.83 -2.17
N PHE A 108 20.69 -11.77 -1.65
CA PHE A 108 21.16 -13.04 -1.09
C PHE A 108 20.74 -14.27 -1.91
N VAL A 109 19.98 -14.08 -2.99
CA VAL A 109 19.81 -15.02 -4.13
C VAL A 109 20.90 -14.74 -5.15
#